data_AF-A0A950HZN6-F1
#
_entry.id   AF-A0A950HZN6-F1
#
_cell.length_a   1.000
_cell.length_b   1.000
_cell.length_c   1.000
_cell.angle_alpha   90.00
_cell.angle_beta   90.00
_cell.angle_gamma   90.00
#
_symmetry.space_group_name_H-M   'P 1'
#
loop_
_entity.id
_entity.type
_entity.pdbx_description
1 polymer ?
#
loop_
_entity_poly.entity_id
_entity_poly.type
_entity_poly.pdbx_seq_one_letter_code
_entity_poly.pdbx_strand_id
1 'polypeptide(L)' 'MNKVFKALADPTRRQVLTLLKDGPLTAGELADHFDVSKPTMSVHFSILREADLIASTKE' A
#
# COMPACT_ATOMS: atom_id res chain seq x y z
N MET A 1 -14.12 9.48 11.53
CA MET A 1 -12.65 9.32 11.53
C MET A 1 -12.15 9.49 10.10
N ASN A 2 -11.14 10.32 9.86
CA ASN A 2 -10.62 10.58 8.50
C ASN A 2 -9.95 9.30 7.94
N LYS A 3 -10.34 8.88 6.73
CA LYS A 3 -9.81 7.67 6.06
C LYS A 3 -8.29 7.72 5.90
N VAL A 4 -7.72 8.90 5.66
CA VAL A 4 -6.27 9.11 5.55
C VAL A 4 -5.58 8.78 6.88
N PHE A 5 -6.05 9.31 8.01
CA PHE A 5 -5.43 9.01 9.31
C PHE A 5 -5.55 7.52 9.68
N LYS A 6 -6.69 6.87 9.35
CA LYS A 6 -6.84 5.42 9.52
C LYS A 6 -5.86 4.64 8.64
N ALA A 7 -5.66 5.04 7.39
CA ALA A 7 -4.71 4.43 6.49
C ALA A 7 -3.25 4.61 6.98
N LEU A 8 -2.89 5.79 7.47
CA LEU A 8 -1.53 6.08 7.94
C LEU A 8 -1.20 5.51 9.35
N ALA A 9 -2.19 5.03 10.09
CA ALA A 9 -2.00 4.49 11.44
C ALA A 9 -1.19 3.17 11.48
N ASP A 10 -1.02 2.50 10.34
CA ASP A 10 -0.36 1.20 10.24
C ASP A 10 1.04 1.34 9.61
N PRO A 11 2.07 0.74 10.24
CA PRO A 11 3.43 0.86 9.77
C PRO A 11 3.67 0.25 8.38
N THR A 12 3.02 -0.88 8.06
CA THR A 12 3.13 -1.54 6.74
C THR A 12 2.64 -0.60 5.64
N ARG A 13 1.50 0.06 5.86
CA ARG A 13 0.95 1.02 4.88
C ARG A 13 1.85 2.24 4.68
N ARG A 14 2.48 2.76 5.74
CA ARG A 14 3.48 3.84 5.61
C ARG A 14 4.74 3.40 4.87
N GLN A 15 5.16 2.15 5.07
CA GLN A 15 6.30 1.59 4.34
C GLN A 15 6.00 1.44 2.85
N VAL A 16 4.79 1.01 2.47
CA VAL A 16 4.35 0.98 1.06
C VAL A 16 4.47 2.35 0.41
N LEU A 17 3.98 3.40 1.07
CA LEU A 17 4.10 4.77 0.56
C LEU A 17 5.55 5.25 0.45
N THR A 18 6.41 4.78 1.36
CA THR A 18 7.84 5.10 1.34
C THR A 18 8.52 4.44 0.14
N LEU A 19 8.23 3.17 -0.15
CA LEU A 19 8.77 2.46 -1.32
C LEU A 19 8.32 3.11 -2.63
N LEU A 20 7.03 3.47 -2.73
CA LEU A 20 6.48 4.11 -3.93
C LEU A 20 7.00 5.54 -4.18
N LYS A 21 7.65 6.16 -3.19
CA LYS A 21 8.29 7.47 -3.36
C LYS A 21 9.47 7.39 -4.35
N ASP A 22 10.14 6.24 -4.42
CA ASP A 22 11.30 6.04 -5.27
C ASP A 22 10.92 5.61 -6.70
N GLY A 23 9.64 5.29 -6.94
CA GLY A 23 9.10 4.96 -8.25
C GLY A 23 7.87 4.06 -8.18
N PRO A 24 7.15 3.87 -9.31
CA PRO A 24 6.07 2.91 -9.39
C PRO A 24 6.61 1.49 -9.21
N LEU A 25 5.91 0.68 -8.42
CA LEU A 25 6.17 -0.73 -8.22
C LEU A 25 4.89 -1.52 -8.43
N THR A 26 5.02 -2.72 -8.98
CA THR A 26 3.91 -3.66 -9.08
C THR A 26 3.48 -4.14 -7.69
N ALA A 27 2.23 -4.60 -7.58
CA ALA A 27 1.73 -5.19 -6.33
C ALA A 27 2.55 -6.41 -5.88
N GLY A 28 3.15 -7.13 -6.83
CA GLY A 28 4.05 -8.26 -6.57
C GLY A 28 5.37 -7.81 -5.95
N GLU A 29 6.06 -6.88 -6.60
CA GLU A 29 7.32 -6.30 -6.10
C GLU A 29 7.12 -5.68 -4.72
N LEU A 30 6.04 -4.90 -4.53
CA LEU A 30 5.71 -4.34 -3.22
C LEU A 30 5.51 -5.43 -2.17
N ALA A 31 4.82 -6.53 -2.50
CA ALA A 31 4.57 -7.60 -1.53
C ALA A 31 5.86 -8.34 -1.11
N ASP A 32 6.84 -8.44 -2.01
CA ASP A 32 8.11 -9.13 -1.74
C ASP A 32 8.99 -8.37 -0.70
N HIS A 33 8.67 -7.11 -0.40
CA HIS A 33 9.32 -6.33 0.68
C HIS A 33 8.77 -6.61 2.09
N PHE A 34 7.76 -7.47 2.25
CA PHE A 34 7.09 -7.70 3.53
C PHE A 34 7.01 -9.18 3.88
N ASP A 35 7.18 -9.50 5.17
CA ASP A 35 6.99 -10.86 5.71
C ASP A 35 5.51 -11.13 6.04
N VAL A 36 4.63 -10.88 5.08
CA VAL A 36 3.19 -11.19 5.18
C VAL A 36 2.70 -11.75 3.87
N SER A 37 1.57 -12.47 3.92
CA SER A 37 1.02 -13.10 2.73
C SER A 37 0.55 -12.07 1.70
N LYS A 38 0.64 -12.41 0.41
CA LYS A 38 0.13 -11.57 -0.70
C LYS A 38 -1.35 -11.16 -0.53
N PRO A 39 -2.28 -12.03 -0.06
CA PRO A 39 -3.65 -11.61 0.26
C PRO A 39 -3.72 -10.52 1.33
N THR A 40 -2.86 -10.59 2.36
CA THR A 40 -2.77 -9.56 3.40
C THR A 40 -2.31 -8.22 2.83
N MET A 41 -1.31 -8.24 1.94
CA MET A 41 -0.86 -7.04 1.23
C MET A 41 -1.96 -6.44 0.36
N SER A 42 -2.77 -7.26 -0.33
CA SER A 42 -3.91 -6.77 -1.11
C SER A 42 -4.92 -5.98 -0.27
N VAL A 43 -5.14 -6.37 1.00
CA VAL A 43 -5.98 -5.61 1.93
C VAL A 43 -5.36 -4.25 2.24
N HIS A 44 -4.05 -4.20 2.51
CA HIS A 44 -3.34 -2.94 2.74
C HIS A 44 -3.40 -2.00 1.53
N PHE A 45 -3.21 -2.52 0.32
CA PHE A 45 -3.35 -1.75 -0.92
C PHE A 45 -4.77 -1.22 -1.10
N SER A 46 -5.79 -2.03 -0.79
CA SER A 46 -7.19 -1.62 -0.89
C SER A 46 -7.50 -0.46 0.06
N ILE A 47 -7.04 -0.53 1.32
CA ILE A 47 -7.20 0.55 2.31
C ILE A 47 -6.48 1.83 1.87
N LEU A 48 -5.27 1.73 1.35
CA LEU A 48 -4.52 2.88 0.83
C LEU A 48 -5.25 3.52 -0.35
N ARG A 49 -5.81 2.70 -1.26
CA ARG A 49 -6.57 3.17 -2.42
C ARG A 49 -7.88 3.84 -2.02
N GLU A 50 -8.61 3.27 -1.06
CA GLU A 50 -9.86 3.86 -0.53
C GLU A 50 -9.64 5.20 0.20
N ALA A 51 -8.41 5.46 0.63
CA ALA A 51 -7.98 6.72 1.22
C ALA A 51 -7.33 7.68 0.20
N ASP A 52 -7.36 7.34 -1.10
CA ASP A 52 -6.77 8.09 -2.21
C ASP A 52 -5.25 8.34 -2.05
N LEU A 53 -4.54 7.44 -1.34
CA LEU A 53 -3.10 7.54 -1.10
C LEU A 53 -2.25 6.82 -2.15
N ILE A 54 -2.83 5.88 -2.88
CA ILE A 54 -2.19 5.19 -4.01
C ILE A 54 -3.18 5.04 -5.15
N ALA A 55 -2.65 4.90 -6.36
CA ALA A 55 -3.40 4.51 -7.54
C ALA A 55 -2.79 3.23 -8.13
N SER A 56 -3.62 2.45 -8.83
CA SER A 56 -3.17 1.28 -9.57
C SER A 56 -3.50 1.47 -11.05
N THR A 57 -2.53 1.28 -11.92
CA THR A 57 -2.74 1.18 -13.36
C THR A 57 -2.73 -0.31 -13.76
N LYS A 58 -3.46 -0.65 -14.82
CA LYS A 58 -3.28 -1.92 -15.51
C LYS A 58 -2.69 -1.56 -16.87
N GLU A 59 -1.48 -2.01 -17.12
CA GLU A 59 -0.91 -2.06 -18.47
C GLU A 59 -1.22 -3.43 -19.10
#